data_AF-A0A7X2MHF4-F1
#
_entry.id   AF-A0A7X2MHF4-F1
#
_cell.length_a   1.000
_cell.length_b   1.000
_cell.length_c   1.000
_cell.angle_alpha   90.00
_cell.angle_beta   90.00
_cell.angle_gamma   90.00
#
_symmetry.space_group_name_H-M   'P 1'
#
loop_
_entity.id
_entity.type
_entity.pdbx_description
1 polymer ?
#
loop_
_entity_poly.entity_id
_entity_poly.type
_entity_poly.pdbx_seq_one_letter_code
_entity_poly.pdbx_strand_id
1 'polypeptide(L)'
;MNCLLCNNTIDFKLNIKWILSLEKYKRDNVCKRCREELGKCKIDNACEGCGREQKKLLLCNDCIKWKNNNKILLNNKSIYTYDNLIIKKYFERYKFMGDYYWRKIFNIEFKNFITNNYPSK
;
A
#
# COMPACT_ATOMS: atom_id res chain seq x y z
N MET A 1 -10.62 -19.78 -3.71
CA MET A 1 -10.53 -18.81 -2.58
C MET A 1 -11.06 -17.48 -3.07
N ASN A 2 -11.75 -16.73 -2.20
CA ASN A 2 -12.36 -15.46 -2.58
C ASN A 2 -11.45 -14.28 -2.23
N CYS A 3 -11.51 -13.23 -3.04
CA CYS A 3 -10.84 -11.96 -2.79
C CYS A 3 -11.42 -11.28 -1.55
N LEU A 4 -10.57 -10.78 -0.64
CA LEU A 4 -11.06 -10.11 0.57
C LEU A 4 -11.80 -8.80 0.30
N LEU A 5 -11.53 -8.14 -0.82
CA LEU A 5 -12.10 -6.83 -1.13
C LEU A 5 -13.45 -6.91 -1.87
N CYS A 6 -13.56 -7.84 -2.84
CA CYS A 6 -14.74 -7.99 -3.70
C CYS A 6 -15.46 -9.34 -3.59
N ASN A 7 -14.92 -10.30 -2.83
CA ASN A 7 -15.44 -11.66 -2.66
C ASN A 7 -15.52 -12.53 -3.94
N ASN A 8 -15.01 -12.05 -5.08
CA ASN A 8 -14.91 -12.88 -6.29
C ASN A 8 -13.86 -13.98 -6.13
N THR A 9 -14.04 -15.08 -6.86
CA THR A 9 -13.06 -16.16 -6.94
C THR A 9 -11.75 -15.66 -7.53
N ILE A 10 -10.64 -15.96 -6.85
CA ILE A 10 -9.30 -15.73 -7.39
C ILE A 10 -8.92 -16.95 -8.21
N ASP A 11 -8.85 -16.79 -9.52
CA ASP A 11 -8.33 -17.81 -10.43
C ASP A 11 -6.80 -17.83 -10.36
N PHE A 12 -6.28 -19.01 -10.02
CA PHE A 12 -4.84 -19.26 -9.95
C PHE A 12 -4.43 -20.12 -11.14
N LYS A 13 -3.76 -19.51 -12.11
CA LYS A 13 -3.09 -20.25 -13.18
C LYS A 13 -1.70 -20.65 -12.69
N LEU A 14 -1.55 -21.93 -12.33
CA LEU A 14 -0.23 -22.52 -12.12
C LEU A 14 0.45 -22.60 -13.49
N ASN A 15 1.58 -21.91 -13.66
CA ASN A 15 2.38 -22.03 -14.88
C ASN A 15 3.60 -22.92 -14.62
N ILE A 16 4.13 -23.53 -15.69
CA ILE A 16 5.32 -24.41 -15.62
C ILE A 16 6.51 -23.65 -15.01
N LYS A 17 6.65 -22.36 -15.30
CA LYS A 17 7.70 -21.50 -14.72
C LYS A 17 7.69 -21.50 -13.19
N TRP A 18 6.52 -21.45 -12.55
CA TRP A 18 6.38 -21.52 -11.10
C TRP A 18 6.66 -22.93 -10.57
N ILE A 19 6.21 -23.98 -11.27
CA ILE A 19 6.51 -25.36 -10.87
C ILE A 19 8.03 -25.60 -10.85
N LEU A 20 8.73 -25.14 -11.89
CA LEU A 20 10.17 -25.26 -12.03
C LEU A 20 10.96 -24.32 -11.11
N SER A 21 10.35 -23.25 -10.58
CA SER A 21 11.05 -22.33 -9.67
C SER A 21 11.19 -22.89 -8.25
N LEU A 22 10.45 -23.94 -7.89
CA LEU A 22 10.38 -24.51 -6.53
C LEU A 22 10.08 -23.47 -5.44
N GLU A 23 9.54 -22.31 -5.82
CA GLU A 23 9.22 -21.25 -4.89
C GLU A 23 7.97 -21.61 -4.10
N LYS A 24 7.98 -21.29 -2.79
CA LYS A 24 6.77 -21.41 -1.96
C LYS A 24 5.63 -20.66 -2.62
N TYR A 25 4.51 -21.35 -2.78
CA TYR A 25 3.29 -20.76 -3.30
C TYR A 25 2.84 -19.58 -2.42
N LYS A 26 2.92 -18.37 -2.96
CA LYS A 26 2.45 -17.15 -2.29
C LYS A 26 1.00 -16.91 -2.71
N ARG A 27 0.07 -17.31 -1.84
CA ARG A 27 -1.36 -17.01 -2.02
C ARG A 27 -1.60 -15.52 -1.84
N ASP A 28 -2.08 -14.85 -2.88
CA ASP A 28 -2.63 -13.52 -2.74
C ASP A 28 -4.05 -13.61 -2.17
N ASN A 29 -4.40 -12.70 -1.27
CA ASN A 29 -5.73 -12.60 -0.67
C ASN A 29 -6.61 -11.60 -1.42
N VAL A 30 -6.05 -10.95 -2.45
CA VAL A 30 -6.69 -9.93 -3.27
C VAL A 30 -6.54 -10.32 -4.74
N CYS A 31 -7.63 -10.22 -5.50
CA CYS A 31 -7.58 -10.48 -6.94
C CYS A 31 -6.82 -9.35 -7.67
N LYS A 32 -6.32 -9.66 -8.88
CA LYS A 32 -5.54 -8.71 -9.69
C LYS A 32 -6.26 -7.37 -9.89
N ARG A 33 -7.56 -7.40 -10.23
CA ARG A 33 -8.37 -6.17 -10.41
C ARG A 33 -8.36 -5.29 -9.16
N CYS A 34 -8.72 -5.85 -8.01
CA CYS A 34 -8.73 -5.08 -6.77
C CYS A 34 -7.33 -4.60 -6.39
N ARG A 35 -6.27 -5.33 -6.75
CA ARG A 35 -4.88 -4.93 -6.52
C ARG A 35 -4.48 -3.71 -7.35
N GLU A 36 -4.96 -3.63 -8.60
CA GLU A 36 -4.74 -2.50 -9.51
C GLU A 36 -5.57 -1.27 -9.11
N GLU A 37 -6.77 -1.49 -8.55
CA GLU A 37 -7.66 -0.44 -8.06
C GLU A 37 -7.25 0.13 -6.69
N LEU A 38 -6.35 -0.54 -5.95
CA LEU A 38 -5.73 0.03 -4.77
C LEU A 38 -4.93 1.26 -5.20
N GLY A 39 -5.37 2.45 -4.78
CA GLY A 39 -4.81 3.74 -5.19
C GLY A 39 -3.37 3.96 -4.76
N LYS A 40 -2.43 3.24 -5.38
CA LYS A 40 -0.99 3.32 -5.13
C LYS A 40 -0.51 4.73 -5.42
N CYS A 41 0.18 5.32 -4.46
CA CYS A 41 0.80 6.62 -4.66
C CYS A 41 1.95 6.49 -5.66
N LYS A 42 2.05 7.43 -6.60
CA LYS A 42 3.26 7.61 -7.40
C LYS A 42 4.31 8.30 -6.55
N ILE A 43 5.31 7.56 -6.08
CA ILE A 43 6.38 8.07 -5.21
C ILE A 43 7.12 9.23 -5.87
N ASP A 44 7.34 9.16 -7.18
CA ASP A 44 7.99 10.20 -7.98
C ASP A 44 7.22 11.53 -8.03
N ASN A 45 5.97 11.54 -7.56
CA ASN A 45 5.10 12.70 -7.50
C ASN A 45 4.61 12.97 -6.06
N ALA A 46 5.27 12.39 -5.06
CA ALA A 46 4.89 12.56 -3.65
C ALA A 46 5.61 13.75 -3.02
N CYS A 47 4.94 14.39 -2.05
CA CYS A 47 5.58 15.41 -1.23
C CYS A 47 6.68 14.80 -0.36
N GLU A 48 7.89 15.37 -0.40
CA GLU A 48 9.03 14.89 0.39
C GLU A 48 8.77 14.91 1.90
N GLY A 49 7.93 15.85 2.39
CA GLY A 49 7.63 15.98 3.81
C GLY A 49 6.61 14.95 4.31
N CYS A 50 5.44 14.87 3.67
CA CYS A 50 4.31 14.05 4.15
C CYS A 50 3.96 12.85 3.27
N GLY A 51 4.58 12.70 2.10
CA GLY A 51 4.31 11.61 1.16
C GLY A 51 2.99 11.74 0.40
N ARG A 52 2.31 12.89 0.43
CA ARG A 52 1.05 13.10 -0.31
C ARG A 52 1.33 13.18 -1.82
N GLU A 53 0.59 12.42 -2.63
CA GLU A 53 0.67 12.52 -4.09
C GLU A 53 0.17 13.88 -4.58
N GLN A 54 0.89 14.46 -5.54
CA GLN A 54 0.66 15.82 -6.03
C GLN A 54 1.19 15.97 -7.46
N LYS A 55 0.80 17.06 -8.14
CA LYS A 55 1.23 17.30 -9.53
C LYS A 55 2.68 17.76 -9.68
N LYS A 56 3.28 18.30 -8.61
CA LYS A 56 4.63 18.90 -8.62
C LYS A 56 5.46 18.32 -7.49
N LEU A 57 6.74 18.05 -7.74
CA LEU A 57 7.74 17.64 -6.76
C LEU A 57 8.17 18.82 -5.87
N LEU A 58 7.26 19.32 -5.02
CA LEU A 58 7.52 20.43 -4.09
C LEU A 58 7.01 20.07 -2.69
N LEU A 59 7.41 20.81 -1.65
CA LEU A 59 6.71 20.70 -0.38
C LEU A 59 5.27 21.17 -0.55
N CYS A 60 4.30 20.36 -0.08
CA CYS A 60 2.91 20.78 -0.10
C CYS A 60 2.69 21.91 0.91
N ASN A 61 1.62 22.69 0.73
CA ASN A 61 1.34 23.85 1.59
C ASN A 61 1.29 23.49 3.08
N ASP A 62 0.79 22.30 3.42
CA ASP A 62 0.74 21.81 4.80
C ASP A 62 2.17 21.59 5.36
N CYS A 63 3.07 21.00 4.57
CA CYS A 63 4.47 20.81 4.97
C CYS A 63 5.24 22.13 5.04
N ILE A 64 4.94 23.09 4.17
CA ILE A 64 5.54 24.43 4.23
C ILE A 64 5.13 25.12 5.54
N LYS A 65 3.84 25.12 5.87
CA LYS A 65 3.33 25.67 7.14
C LYS A 65 3.96 24.96 8.35
N TRP A 66 4.10 23.64 8.27
CA TRP A 66 4.72 22.83 9.31
C TRP A 66 6.18 23.24 9.56
N LYS A 67 6.96 23.38 8.48
CA LYS A 67 8.35 23.84 8.53
C LYS A 67 8.48 25.25 9.09
N ASN A 68 7.59 26.17 8.67
CA ASN A 68 7.59 27.55 9.16
C ASN A 68 7.30 27.65 10.67
N ASN A 69 6.61 26.67 11.25
CA ASN A 69 6.38 26.56 12.69
C ASN A 69 7.55 25.88 13.43
N ASN A 70 8.76 25.85 12.85
CA ASN A 70 9.96 25.20 13.37
C ASN A 70 9.74 23.71 13.74
N LYS A 71 8.89 23.01 13.00
CA LYS A 71 8.65 21.57 13.19
C LYS A 71 9.45 20.75 12.19
N ILE A 72 9.91 19.59 12.64
CA ILE A 72 10.64 18.63 11.81
C ILE A 72 9.68 17.99 10.80
N LEU A 73 10.13 17.87 9.54
CA LEU A 73 9.40 17.14 8.51
C LEU A 73 9.52 15.63 8.77
N LEU A 74 8.41 14.91 8.64
CA LEU A 74 8.33 13.49 8.96
C LEU A 74 9.04 12.60 7.93
N ASN A 75 9.36 13.14 6.75
CA ASN A 75 9.89 12.42 5.60
C ASN A 75 9.08 11.14 5.29
N ASN A 76 7.76 11.25 5.42
CA ASN A 76 6.86 10.11 5.27
C ASN A 76 6.80 9.67 3.81
N LYS A 77 6.77 8.34 3.59
CA LYS A 77 6.56 7.75 2.26
C LYS A 77 5.23 7.00 2.23
N SER A 78 4.23 7.59 1.59
CA SER A 78 2.91 6.97 1.42
C SER A 78 2.93 5.94 0.29
N ILE A 79 2.43 4.74 0.58
CA ILE A 79 2.32 3.65 -0.42
C ILE A 79 0.96 3.71 -1.14
N TYR A 80 -0.10 4.11 -0.41
CA TYR A 80 -1.46 4.21 -0.93
C TYR A 80 -2.12 5.53 -0.49
N THR A 81 -3.02 6.04 -1.32
CA THR A 81 -3.82 7.24 -1.06
C THR A 81 -5.03 6.90 -0.19
N TYR A 82 -5.24 7.67 0.88
CA TYR A 82 -6.40 7.46 1.77
C TYR A 82 -7.73 7.75 1.09
N ASP A 83 -7.76 8.65 0.09
CA ASP A 83 -9.00 9.03 -0.59
C ASP A 83 -9.61 7.93 -1.46
N ASN A 84 -8.84 6.88 -1.75
CA ASN A 84 -9.33 5.71 -2.46
C ASN A 84 -10.40 4.96 -1.62
N LEU A 85 -11.55 4.69 -2.22
CA LEU A 85 -12.69 4.04 -1.56
C LEU A 85 -12.34 2.68 -0.95
N ILE A 86 -11.50 1.89 -1.64
CA ILE A 86 -11.06 0.56 -1.17
C ILE A 86 -10.20 0.72 0.09
N ILE A 87 -9.34 1.76 0.14
CA ILE A 87 -8.50 2.05 1.30
C ILE A 87 -9.36 2.51 2.49
N LYS A 88 -10.37 3.34 2.26
CA LYS A 88 -11.34 3.74 3.31
C LYS A 88 -12.06 2.52 3.89
N LYS A 89 -12.61 1.65 3.03
CA LYS A 89 -13.24 0.39 3.42
C LYS A 89 -12.29 -0.53 4.19
N TYR A 90 -11.02 -0.55 3.79
CA TYR A 90 -9.99 -1.30 4.51
C TYR A 90 -9.83 -0.81 5.95
N PHE A 91 -9.66 0.50 6.15
CA PHE A 91 -9.49 1.05 7.48
C PHE A 91 -10.73 0.85 8.35
N GLU A 92 -11.92 0.97 7.76
CA GLU A 92 -13.17 0.69 8.46
C GLU A 92 -13.20 -0.70 9.05
N ARG A 93 -12.96 -1.73 8.23
CA ARG A 93 -13.00 -3.12 8.70
C ARG A 93 -11.81 -3.47 9.60
N TYR A 94 -10.61 -3.11 9.20
CA TYR A 94 -9.40 -3.50 9.92
C TYR A 94 -9.27 -2.78 11.27
N LYS A 95 -9.43 -1.45 11.30
CA LYS A 95 -9.19 -0.64 12.50
C LYS A 95 -10.44 -0.52 13.37
N PHE A 96 -11.60 -0.20 12.78
CA PHE A 96 -12.80 0.11 13.56
C PHE A 96 -13.63 -1.13 13.90
N MET A 97 -13.75 -2.09 12.97
CA MET A 97 -14.46 -3.35 13.24
C MET A 97 -13.56 -4.45 13.83
N GLY A 98 -12.25 -4.22 13.91
CA GLY A 98 -11.29 -5.19 14.46
C GLY A 98 -11.07 -6.44 13.60
N ASP A 99 -11.40 -6.39 12.30
CA ASP A 99 -11.22 -7.50 11.37
C ASP A 99 -9.73 -7.67 11.02
N TYR A 100 -8.99 -8.27 11.96
CA TYR A 100 -7.53 -8.42 11.87
C TYR A 100 -7.09 -9.25 10.65
N TYR A 101 -7.99 -10.08 10.10
CA TYR A 101 -7.71 -10.87 8.90
C TYR A 101 -7.32 -9.98 7.71
N TRP A 102 -7.87 -8.76 7.64
CA TRP A 102 -7.59 -7.80 6.58
C TRP A 102 -6.13 -7.35 6.51
N ARG A 103 -5.32 -7.52 7.58
CA ARG A 103 -3.87 -7.27 7.52
C ARG A 103 -3.17 -8.01 6.36
N LYS A 104 -3.72 -9.16 5.95
CA LYS A 104 -3.18 -9.98 4.87
C LYS A 104 -3.24 -9.29 3.51
N ILE A 105 -4.06 -8.24 3.36
CA ILE A 105 -4.15 -7.43 2.15
C ILE A 105 -2.79 -6.76 1.89
N PHE A 106 -2.16 -6.11 2.88
CA PHE A 106 -0.94 -5.33 2.65
C PHE A 106 0.35 -5.96 3.19
N ASN A 107 0.27 -7.11 3.86
CA ASN A 107 1.41 -7.70 4.56
C ASN A 107 2.65 -7.89 3.66
N ILE A 108 2.45 -8.38 2.44
CA ILE A 108 3.54 -8.59 1.48
C ILE A 108 4.09 -7.25 0.98
N GLU A 109 3.22 -6.33 0.57
CA GLU A 109 3.63 -5.02 0.07
C GLU A 109 4.38 -4.21 1.13
N PHE A 110 3.90 -4.16 2.38
CA PHE A 110 4.56 -3.45 3.47
C PHE A 110 5.90 -4.08 3.84
N LYS A 111 5.98 -5.42 3.92
CA LYS A 111 7.26 -6.10 4.20
C LYS A 111 8.30 -5.76 3.13
N ASN A 112 7.93 -5.84 1.85
CA ASN A 112 8.82 -5.51 0.74
C ASN A 112 9.21 -4.03 0.77
N PHE A 113 8.24 -3.13 1.00
CA PHE A 113 8.49 -1.70 1.06
C PHE A 113 9.48 -1.33 2.15
N ILE A 114 9.29 -1.85 3.37
CA ILE A 114 10.17 -1.61 4.51
C ILE A 114 11.58 -2.13 4.22
N THR A 115 11.69 -3.37 3.75
CA THR A 115 13.00 -3.99 3.43
C THR A 115 13.78 -3.17 2.40
N ASN A 116 13.10 -2.61 1.40
CA ASN A 116 13.74 -1.85 0.32
C ASN A 116 14.02 -0.39 0.66
N ASN A 117 13.24 0.24 1.56
CA ASN A 117 13.33 1.68 1.84
C ASN A 117 13.95 2.02 3.20
N TYR A 118 13.98 1.06 4.12
CA TYR A 118 14.50 1.21 5.47
C TYR A 118 15.34 -0.02 5.86
N PRO A 119 16.45 -0.30 5.16
CA PRO A 119 17.33 -1.40 5.54
C PRO A 119 17.86 -1.15 6.95
N SER A 120 17.88 -2.21 7.77
CA SER A 120 18.52 -2.17 9.09
C SER A 120 19.99 -1.79 8.92
N LYS A 121 20.42 -0.77 9.67
CA LYS A 121 21.83 -0.38 9.78
C LYS A 121 22.68 -1.53 10.32
#